data_AF-A0AB33BJ97-F1
#
_entry.id   AF-A0AB33BJ97-F1
#
_cell.length_a   1.000
_cell.length_b   1.000
_cell.length_c   1.000
_cell.angle_alpha   90.00
_cell.angle_beta   90.00
_cell.angle_gamma   90.00
#
_symmetry.space_group_name_H-M   'P 1'
#
loop_
_entity.id
_entity.type
_entity.pdbx_description
1 polymer ?
#
loop_
_entity_poly.entity_id
_entity_poly.type
_entity_poly.pdbx_seq_one_letter_code
_entity_poly.pdbx_strand_id
1 'polypeptide(L)'
;MYQVTVDYAKANLEELCDRTEKEPDGVVIVRENRSYILITKEEWESLAETSELMQDSKLLQHIASARREYAAGETLTMEQVFG
;
A
#
# COMPACT_ATOMS: atom_id res chain seq x y z
N MET A 1 10.01 -11.06 2.59
CA MET A 1 10.16 -10.29 3.85
C MET A 1 11.43 -10.69 4.60
N TYR A 2 12.38 -9.77 4.68
CA TYR A 2 13.65 -9.93 5.42
C TYR A 2 13.39 -9.92 6.94
N GLN A 3 14.04 -10.80 7.72
CA GLN A 3 13.77 -10.92 9.17
C GLN A 3 15.04 -10.69 9.99
N VAL A 4 14.93 -9.86 11.03
CA VAL A 4 16.03 -9.50 11.94
C VAL A 4 15.57 -9.54 13.40
N THR A 5 16.53 -9.59 14.33
CA THR A 5 16.24 -9.43 15.76
C THR A 5 16.10 -7.96 16.13
N VAL A 6 15.43 -7.66 17.24
CA VAL A 6 15.32 -6.28 17.75
C VAL A 6 16.69 -5.65 18.03
N ASP A 7 17.68 -6.43 18.46
CA ASP A 7 19.01 -5.91 18.76
C ASP A 7 19.79 -5.59 17.48
N TYR A 8 19.63 -6.40 16.43
CA TYR A 8 20.14 -6.05 15.10
C TYR A 8 19.46 -4.78 14.58
N ALA A 9 18.14 -4.68 14.73
CA ALA A 9 17.38 -3.53 14.23
C ALA A 9 17.77 -2.21 14.92
N LYS A 10 18.03 -2.23 16.23
CA LYS A 10 18.53 -1.06 16.96
C LYS A 10 19.89 -0.59 16.44
N ALA A 11 20.79 -1.52 16.13
CA ALA A 11 22.15 -1.22 15.71
C ALA A 11 22.23 -0.78 14.23
N ASN A 12 21.28 -1.21 13.40
CA ASN A 12 21.34 -1.04 11.94
C ASN A 12 20.06 -0.40 11.38
N LEU A 13 19.43 0.52 12.12
CA LEU A 13 18.13 1.09 11.71
C LEU A 13 18.19 1.79 10.35
N GLU A 14 19.27 2.53 10.07
CA GLU A 14 19.47 3.24 8.80
C GLU A 14 19.50 2.27 7.60
N GLU A 15 20.26 1.17 7.72
CA GLU A 15 20.30 0.11 6.70
C GLU A 15 18.90 -0.50 6.48
N LEU A 16 18.13 -0.71 7.55
CA LEU A 16 16.79 -1.26 7.44
C LEU A 16 15.83 -0.28 6.75
N CYS A 17 15.92 1.03 7.01
CA CYS A 17 15.14 2.04 6.31
C CYS A 17 15.47 2.05 4.81
N ASP A 18 16.76 2.12 4.45
CA ASP A 18 17.22 2.08 3.05
C ASP A 18 16.74 0.82 2.33
N ARG A 19 16.62 -0.29 3.05
CA ARG A 19 16.10 -1.55 2.53
C ARG A 19 14.61 -1.48 2.28
N THR A 20 13.82 -0.92 3.20
CA THR A 20 12.36 -0.76 3.02
C THR A 20 11.98 0.14 1.86
N GLU A 21 12.84 1.08 1.46
CA GLU A 21 12.62 1.88 0.25
C GLU A 21 12.79 1.08 -1.05
N LYS A 22 13.60 0.01 -1.02
CA LYS A 22 13.94 -0.82 -2.21
C LYS A 22 13.14 -2.11 -2.28
N GLU A 23 12.75 -2.64 -1.13
CA GLU A 23 12.01 -3.89 -0.97
C GLU A 23 10.61 -3.59 -0.39
N PRO A 24 9.54 -3.58 -1.22
CA PRO A 24 8.20 -3.19 -0.78
C PRO A 24 7.60 -4.14 0.27
N ASP A 25 8.11 -5.37 0.37
CA ASP A 25 7.67 -6.34 1.38
C ASP A 25 7.95 -5.90 2.83
N GLY A 26 8.84 -4.95 3.06
CA GLY A 26 9.24 -4.53 4.41
C GLY A 26 10.15 -5.53 5.15
N VAL A 27 10.42 -5.22 6.42
CA VAL A 27 11.30 -5.98 7.31
C VAL A 27 10.55 -6.45 8.56
N VAL A 28 10.67 -7.74 8.89
CA VAL A 28 10.17 -8.31 10.15
C VAL A 28 11.22 -8.17 11.24
N ILE A 29 10.85 -7.51 12.34
CA ILE A 29 11.68 -7.39 13.54
C ILE A 29 11.11 -8.31 14.61
N VAL A 30 11.93 -9.24 15.11
CA VAL A 30 11.51 -10.21 16.13
C VAL A 30 12.11 -9.87 17.49
N ARG A 31 11.26 -9.91 18.52
CA ARG A 31 11.64 -9.80 19.93
C ARG A 31 10.91 -10.86 20.74
N GLU A 32 11.68 -11.82 21.28
CA GLU A 32 11.14 -12.95 22.04
C GLU A 32 10.03 -13.66 21.26
N ASN A 33 8.78 -13.61 21.75
CA ASN A 33 7.62 -14.27 21.14
C ASN A 33 6.74 -13.30 20.33
N ARG A 34 7.26 -12.12 19.97
CA ARG A 34 6.52 -11.11 19.18
C ARG A 34 7.30 -10.70 17.94
N SER A 35 6.56 -10.48 16.87
CA SER A 35 7.05 -9.94 15.61
C SER A 35 6.43 -8.58 15.35
N TYR A 36 7.24 -7.70 14.80
CA TYR A 36 6.90 -6.34 14.37
C TYR A 36 7.27 -6.20 12.91
N ILE A 37 6.67 -5.25 12.22
CA ILE A 37 6.96 -4.97 10.81
C ILE A 37 7.42 -3.51 10.70
N LEU A 38 8.52 -3.31 10.00
CA LEU A 38 8.97 -2.01 9.52
C LEU A 38 8.67 -1.93 8.02
N ILE A 39 7.87 -0.94 7.65
CA ILE A 39 7.51 -0.57 6.28
C ILE A 39 7.57 0.95 6.15
N THR A 40 7.60 1.45 4.92
CA THR A 40 7.48 2.89 4.65
C THR A 40 6.09 3.40 5.05
N LYS A 41 5.97 4.72 5.22
CA LYS A 41 4.69 5.36 5.53
C LYS A 41 3.71 5.18 4.38
N GLU A 42 4.20 5.31 3.16
CA GLU A 42 3.45 5.20 1.91
C GLU A 42 2.85 3.80 1.74
N GLU A 43 3.61 2.76 2.10
CA GLU A 43 3.12 1.37 2.05
C GLU A 43 2.01 1.15 3.10
N TRP A 44 2.19 1.66 4.32
CA TRP A 44 1.15 1.60 5.34
C TRP A 44 -0.13 2.32 4.91
N GLU A 45 -0.01 3.52 4.33
CA GLU A 45 -1.15 4.30 3.84
C GLU A 45 -1.86 3.58 2.68
N SER A 46 -1.10 2.96 1.78
CA SER A 46 -1.66 2.17 0.66
C SER A 46 -2.43 0.94 1.14
N LEU A 47 -1.92 0.23 2.17
CA LEU A 47 -2.63 -0.89 2.79
C LEU A 47 -3.89 -0.45 3.51
N ALA A 48 -3.84 0.69 4.22
CA ALA A 48 -5.00 1.25 4.92
C ALA A 48 -6.08 1.67 3.93
N GLU A 49 -5.72 2.38 2.86
CA GLU A 49 -6.64 2.78 1.78
C GLU A 49 -7.26 1.55 1.10
N THR A 50 -6.44 0.54 0.77
CA THR A 50 -6.94 -0.71 0.19
C THR A 50 -7.95 -1.39 1.13
N SER A 51 -7.66 -1.42 2.43
CA SER A 51 -8.58 -1.99 3.42
C SER A 51 -9.88 -1.21 3.53
N GLU A 52 -9.86 0.11 3.37
CA GLU A 52 -11.05 0.96 3.35
C GLU A 52 -11.88 0.71 2.09
N LEU A 53 -11.23 0.70 0.92
CA LEU A 53 -11.82 0.39 -0.37
C LEU A 53 -12.52 -0.99 -0.39
N MET A 54 -11.91 -1.99 0.25
CA MET A 54 -12.48 -3.34 0.34
C MET A 54 -13.76 -3.42 1.20
N GLN A 55 -14.09 -2.40 1.99
CA GLN A 55 -15.36 -2.34 2.71
C GLN A 55 -16.54 -2.02 1.78
N ASP A 56 -16.29 -1.42 0.61
CA ASP A 56 -17.31 -1.24 -0.42
C ASP A 56 -17.49 -2.51 -1.25
N SER A 57 -18.53 -3.28 -0.90
CA SER A 57 -18.94 -4.50 -1.61
C SER A 57 -19.22 -4.32 -3.11
N LYS A 58 -19.47 -3.09 -3.58
CA LYS A 58 -19.74 -2.77 -4.99
C LYS A 58 -18.54 -2.21 -5.73
N LEU A 59 -17.42 -1.94 -5.05
CA LEU A 59 -16.26 -1.30 -5.65
C LEU A 59 -15.79 -2.00 -6.92
N LEU A 60 -15.66 -3.34 -6.89
CA LEU A 60 -15.23 -4.11 -8.07
C LEU A 60 -16.23 -4.01 -9.23
N GLN A 61 -17.54 -3.91 -8.94
CA GLN A 61 -18.55 -3.69 -9.97
C GLN A 61 -18.44 -2.29 -10.57
N HIS A 62 -18.22 -1.27 -9.73
CA HIS A 62 -18.01 0.10 -10.18
C HIS A 62 -16.76 0.21 -11.06
N ILE A 63 -15.63 -0.39 -10.65
CA ILE A 63 -14.39 -0.44 -11.44
C ILE A 63 -14.63 -1.14 -12.79
N ALA A 64 -15.37 -2.26 -12.80
CA ALA A 64 -15.69 -2.97 -14.03
C ALA A 64 -16.60 -2.15 -14.97
N SER A 65 -17.55 -1.39 -14.42
CA SER A 65 -18.39 -0.48 -15.22
C SER A 65 -17.56 0.66 -15.80
N ALA A 66 -16.81 1.37 -14.95
CA ALA A 66 -15.97 2.49 -15.35
C ALA A 66 -14.96 2.10 -16.45
N ARG A 67 -14.37 0.90 -16.38
CA ARG A 67 -13.47 0.39 -17.44
C ARG A 67 -14.18 0.17 -18.77
N ARG A 68 -15.44 -0.29 -18.77
CA ARG A 68 -16.23 -0.47 -19.99
C ARG A 68 -16.64 0.87 -20.59
N GLU A 69 -17.13 1.78 -19.76
CA GLU A 69 -17.52 3.14 -20.15
C GLU A 69 -16.31 3.87 -20.76
N TYR A 70 -15.15 3.80 -20.10
CA TYR A 70 -13.90 4.37 -20.63
C TYR A 70 -13.51 3.79 -21.99
N ALA A 71 -13.59 2.47 -22.17
CA ALA A 71 -13.29 1.82 -23.45
C ALA A 71 -14.29 2.17 -24.56
N ALA A 72 -15.54 2.47 -24.20
CA ALA A 72 -16.58 2.95 -25.12
C ALA A 72 -16.44 4.45 -25.46
N GLY A 73 -15.50 5.16 -24.82
CA GLY A 73 -15.35 6.61 -24.96
C GLY A 73 -16.44 7.40 -24.22
N GLU A 74 -17.16 6.77 -23.30
CA GLU A 74 -18.19 7.37 -22.45
C GLU A 74 -17.53 8.14 -21.29
N THR A 75 -16.62 9.05 -21.63
CA THR A 75 -15.87 9.88 -20.69
C THR A 75 -16.24 11.35 -20.85
N LEU A 76 -16.28 12.08 -19.76
CA LEU A 76 -16.48 13.52 -19.76
C LEU A 76 -15.13 14.24 -19.64
N THR A 77 -14.96 15.32 -20.40
CA THR A 77 -13.83 16.23 -20.23
C THR A 77 -14.05 17.15 -19.04
N MET A 78 -12.97 17.77 -18.53
CA MET A 78 -13.06 18.75 -17.45
C MET A 78 -14.02 19.91 -17.80
N GLU A 79 -13.96 20.43 -19.02
CA GLU A 79 -14.87 21.49 -19.50
C GLU A 79 -16.33 21.02 -19.54
N GLN A 80 -16.61 19.78 -19.91
CA GLN A 80 -17.99 19.25 -19.91
C GLN A 80 -18.58 19.09 -18.50
N VAL A 81 -17.73 18.91 -17.47
CA VAL A 81 -18.16 18.72 -16.08
C VAL A 81 -18.26 20.06 -15.33
N PHE A 82 -17.36 21.00 -15.60
CA PHE A 82 -17.19 22.24 -14.83
C PHE A 82 -17.42 23.54 -15.62
N GLY A 83 -17.68 23.44 -16.92
CA GLY A 83 -17.99 24.57 -17.81
C GLY A 83 -19.39 25.14 -17.64
#